data_AF-A0AAW0WQV7-F1
#
_entry.id   AF-A0AAW0WQV7-F1
#
_cell.length_a   1.000
_cell.length_b   1.000
_cell.length_c   1.000
_cell.angle_alpha   90.00
_cell.angle_beta   90.00
_cell.angle_gamma   90.00
#
_symmetry.space_group_name_H-M   'P 1'
#
loop_
_entity.id
_entity.type
_entity.pdbx_description
1 polymer ?
#
loop_
_entity_poly.entity_id
_entity_poly.type
_entity_poly.pdbx_seq_one_letter_code
_entity_poly.pdbx_strand_id
1 'polypeptide(L)'
;VDQVPADETSLLCRYIESPLLVDGYKCDLRLYVGVTSLDPLVVYLYEEGLVRLATVKYQHGKNLWNPCIHLTNYSVNKFHSNYVQNEDPEVDDQGNKWSLSAFLRHLKSQGIDTGALM
;
A
#
# COMPACT_ATOMS: atom_id res chain seq x y z
N VAL A 1 8.37 -24.42 -11.22
CA VAL A 1 9.56 -23.53 -11.24
C VAL A 1 10.05 -23.34 -12.66
N ASP A 2 9.61 -24.18 -13.61
CA ASP A 2 10.04 -24.23 -15.01
C ASP A 2 9.58 -23.05 -15.89
N GLN A 3 8.91 -22.05 -15.31
CA GLN A 3 8.45 -20.83 -16.00
C GLN A 3 9.22 -19.58 -15.58
N VAL A 4 10.20 -19.70 -14.67
CA VAL A 4 11.06 -18.59 -14.28
C VAL A 4 12.29 -18.59 -15.20
N PRO A 5 12.56 -17.50 -15.95
CA PRO A 5 13.74 -17.40 -16.80
C PRO A 5 15.02 -17.61 -15.99
N ALA A 6 15.91 -18.49 -16.47
CA ALA A 6 17.16 -18.83 -15.78
C ALA A 6 18.29 -17.82 -16.05
N ASP A 7 18.10 -16.94 -17.03
CA ASP A 7 19.02 -15.92 -17.50
C ASP A 7 18.83 -14.56 -16.81
N GLU A 8 17.76 -14.38 -16.03
CA GLU A 8 17.49 -13.16 -15.27
C GLU A 8 17.66 -13.37 -13.76
N THR A 9 18.35 -12.43 -13.10
CA THR A 9 18.42 -12.42 -11.63
C THR A 9 17.08 -11.96 -11.07
N SER A 10 16.29 -12.90 -10.56
CA SER A 10 14.94 -12.65 -10.03
C SER A 10 14.81 -13.07 -8.56
N LEU A 11 13.94 -12.37 -7.83
CA LEU A 11 13.54 -12.73 -6.47
C LEU A 11 12.14 -13.36 -6.49
N LEU A 12 12.02 -14.61 -6.04
CA LEU A 12 10.72 -15.25 -5.82
C LEU A 12 10.21 -14.94 -4.42
N CYS A 13 9.11 -14.19 -4.35
CA CYS A 13 8.43 -13.88 -3.11
C CYS A 13 7.06 -14.58 -3.08
N ARG A 14 6.72 -15.15 -1.93
CA ARG A 14 5.36 -15.62 -1.68
C ARG A 14 4.38 -14.44 -1.75
N TYR A 15 3.33 -14.59 -2.56
CA TYR A 15 2.28 -13.59 -2.64
C TYR A 15 1.38 -13.64 -1.41
N ILE A 16 1.00 -12.47 -0.88
CA ILE A 16 0.01 -12.36 0.21
C ILE A 16 -1.39 -12.41 -0.41
N GLU A 17 -2.02 -13.57 -0.34
CA GLU A 17 -3.32 -13.86 -0.99
C GLU A 17 -4.54 -13.35 -0.21
N SER A 18 -4.37 -13.00 1.07
CA SER A 18 -5.43 -12.46 1.92
C SER A 18 -4.96 -11.13 2.56
N PRO A 19 -4.75 -10.08 1.75
CA PRO A 19 -4.35 -8.78 2.26
C PRO A 19 -5.53 -8.11 3.00
N LEU A 20 -5.21 -7.21 3.94
CA LEU A 20 -6.17 -6.24 4.45
C LEU A 20 -6.67 -5.38 3.28
N LEU A 21 -7.98 -5.12 3.24
CA LEU A 21 -8.61 -4.35 2.18
C LEU A 21 -9.27 -3.10 2.75
N VAL A 22 -9.10 -1.97 2.07
CA VAL A 22 -9.81 -0.72 2.34
C VAL A 22 -10.90 -0.58 1.28
N ASP A 23 -12.17 -0.65 1.69
CA ASP A 23 -13.33 -0.62 0.80
C ASP A 23 -13.27 -1.64 -0.37
N GLY A 24 -12.61 -2.77 -0.12
CA GLY A 24 -12.40 -3.84 -1.10
C GLY A 24 -11.20 -3.64 -2.03
N TYR A 25 -10.41 -2.59 -1.86
CA TYR A 25 -9.17 -2.35 -2.60
C TYR A 25 -7.96 -2.81 -1.78
N LYS A 26 -6.98 -3.39 -2.47
CA LYS A 26 -5.68 -3.70 -1.87
C LYS A 26 -4.94 -2.39 -1.59
N CYS A 27 -4.27 -2.29 -0.45
CA CYS A 27 -3.44 -1.14 -0.12
C CYS A 27 -2.02 -1.55 0.33
N ASP A 28 -1.10 -0.61 0.26
CA ASP A 28 0.18 -0.67 0.97
C ASP A 28 0.42 0.61 1.76
N LEU A 29 1.37 0.55 2.71
CA LEU A 29 1.79 1.69 3.52
C LEU A 29 3.21 2.10 3.12
N ARG A 30 3.40 3.38 2.82
CA ARG A 30 4.70 4.02 2.68
C ARG A 30 5.01 4.78 3.96
N LEU A 31 5.94 4.23 4.73
CA LEU A 31 6.49 4.87 5.92
C LEU A 31 7.79 5.59 5.57
N TYR A 32 8.05 6.72 6.21
CA TYR A 32 9.27 7.50 6.04
C TYR A 32 10.18 7.31 7.25
N VAL A 33 11.42 6.90 6.99
CA VAL A 33 12.41 6.62 8.03
C VAL A 33 13.63 7.49 7.80
N GLY A 34 14.05 8.24 8.83
CA GLY A 34 15.27 9.04 8.84
C GLY A 34 16.35 8.37 9.67
N VAL A 35 17.49 8.07 9.06
CA VAL A 35 18.67 7.54 9.78
C VAL A 35 19.69 8.66 9.91
N THR A 36 20.00 9.09 11.14
CA THR A 36 20.89 10.23 11.38
C THR A 36 22.27 9.83 11.89
N SER A 37 22.41 8.61 12.38
CA SER A 37 23.68 8.06 12.87
C SER A 37 23.68 6.55 12.69
N LEU A 38 24.84 6.00 12.38
CA LEU A 38 25.05 4.54 12.24
C LEU A 38 25.79 3.95 13.43
N ASP A 39 26.57 4.77 14.15
CA ASP A 39 27.29 4.36 15.35
C ASP A 39 27.39 5.55 16.34
N PRO A 40 26.49 5.64 17.35
CA PRO A 40 25.41 4.69 17.62
C PRO A 40 24.32 4.77 16.55
N LEU A 41 23.64 3.65 16.27
CA LEU A 41 22.52 3.64 15.33
C LEU A 41 21.36 4.50 15.87
N VAL A 42 20.96 5.52 15.12
CA VAL A 42 19.81 6.38 15.44
C VAL A 42 18.88 6.44 14.23
N VAL A 43 17.66 5.95 14.44
CA VAL A 43 16.62 5.81 13.43
C VAL A 43 15.33 6.46 13.93
N TYR A 44 14.73 7.32 13.11
CA TYR A 44 13.47 7.99 13.37
C TYR A 44 12.42 7.50 12.38
N LEU A 45 11.24 7.17 12.87
CA LEU A 45 10.05 6.97 12.05
C LEU A 45 9.28 8.28 12.01
N TYR A 46 8.95 8.78 10.83
CA TYR A 46 8.10 9.96 10.70
C TYR A 46 6.67 9.63 11.12
N GLU A 47 5.99 10.60 11.74
CA GLU A 47 4.65 10.42 12.30
C GLU A 47 3.58 10.14 11.23
N GLU A 48 3.85 10.55 9.99
CA GLU A 48 2.95 10.35 8.86
C GLU A 48 3.52 9.44 7.78
N GLY A 49 2.60 8.95 6.95
CA GLY A 49 2.90 8.07 5.82
C GLY A 49 1.91 8.26 4.69
N LEU A 50 2.12 7.51 3.60
CA LEU A 50 1.16 7.45 2.50
C LEU A 50 0.57 6.05 2.39
N VAL A 51 -0.74 5.95 2.44
CA VAL A 51 -1.47 4.73 2.12
C VAL A 51 -1.85 4.78 0.66
N ARG A 52 -1.45 3.77 -0.12
CA ARG A 52 -1.68 3.73 -1.56
C ARG A 52 -2.65 2.60 -1.89
N LEU A 53 -3.80 2.96 -2.43
CA LEU A 53 -4.84 2.01 -2.81
C LEU A 53 -4.73 1.64 -4.29
N ALA A 54 -4.98 0.37 -4.58
CA ALA A 54 -5.21 -0.11 -5.94
C ALA A 54 -6.47 0.52 -6.55
N THR A 55 -6.58 0.51 -7.88
CA THR A 55 -7.71 1.14 -8.60
C THR A 55 -8.82 0.17 -8.98
N VAL A 56 -8.59 -1.12 -8.80
CA VAL A 56 -9.58 -2.18 -9.04
C VAL A 56 -9.73 -3.03 -7.77
N LYS A 57 -10.98 -3.40 -7.44
CA LYS A 57 -11.27 -4.19 -6.25
C LYS A 57 -10.56 -5.54 -6.27
N TYR A 58 -10.07 -5.94 -5.11
CA TYR A 58 -9.35 -7.19 -4.92
C TYR A 58 -10.26 -8.40 -5.11
N GLN A 59 -9.75 -9.40 -5.84
CA GLN A 59 -10.42 -10.67 -6.03
C GLN A 59 -9.44 -11.80 -5.73
N HIS A 60 -9.78 -12.61 -4.73
CA HIS A 60 -8.92 -13.72 -4.30
C HIS A 60 -8.79 -14.78 -5.40
N GLY A 61 -7.55 -15.16 -5.73
CA GLY A 61 -7.23 -16.24 -6.67
C GLY A 61 -7.67 -16.00 -8.13
N LYS A 62 -8.09 -14.78 -8.50
CA LYS A 62 -8.58 -14.45 -9.85
C LYS A 62 -7.83 -13.26 -10.43
N ASN A 63 -7.80 -13.18 -11.76
CA ASN A 63 -7.30 -12.03 -12.50
C ASN A 63 -5.85 -11.62 -12.15
N LEU A 64 -4.97 -12.60 -11.87
CA LEU A 64 -3.57 -12.37 -11.52
C LEU A 64 -2.79 -11.56 -12.57
N TRP A 65 -3.26 -11.55 -13.82
CA TRP A 65 -2.70 -10.76 -14.91
C TRP A 65 -3.04 -9.26 -14.83
N ASN A 66 -4.03 -8.84 -14.04
CA ASN A 66 -4.42 -7.44 -13.94
C ASN A 66 -3.61 -6.73 -12.84
N PRO A 67 -2.59 -5.93 -13.20
CA PRO A 67 -1.73 -5.29 -12.22
C PRO A 67 -2.48 -4.25 -11.37
N CYS A 68 -3.56 -3.64 -11.86
CA CYS A 68 -4.34 -2.63 -11.14
C CYS A 68 -5.16 -3.19 -9.97
N ILE A 69 -5.24 -4.52 -9.83
CA ILE A 69 -5.79 -5.22 -8.65
C ILE A 69 -4.70 -5.50 -7.62
N HIS A 70 -3.52 -5.92 -8.09
CA HIS A 70 -2.50 -6.56 -7.26
C HIS A 70 -1.33 -5.65 -6.90
N LEU A 71 -1.09 -4.60 -7.68
CA LEU A 71 -0.05 -3.59 -7.51
C LEU A 71 -0.68 -2.26 -7.11
N THR A 72 -0.16 -1.69 -6.03
CA THR A 72 -0.56 -0.41 -5.42
C THR A 72 0.34 0.75 -5.84
N ASN A 73 1.30 0.48 -6.74
CA ASN A 73 2.23 1.49 -7.24
C ASN A 73 1.46 2.61 -7.97
N TYR A 74 1.78 3.86 -7.63
CA TYR A 74 1.23 5.03 -8.30
C TYR A 74 1.51 5.01 -9.81
N SER A 75 2.72 4.61 -10.23
CA SER A 75 3.10 4.53 -11.65
C SER A 75 2.21 3.61 -12.48
N VAL A 76 1.67 2.55 -11.86
CA VAL A 76 0.76 1.59 -12.49
C VAL A 76 -0.67 2.12 -12.51
N ASN A 77 -1.11 2.69 -11.38
CA ASN A 77 -2.51 3.04 -11.18
C ASN A 77 -2.90 4.40 -11.75
N LYS A 78 -1.98 5.37 -11.85
CA LYS A 78 -2.28 6.77 -12.20
C LYS A 78 -2.94 6.98 -13.57
N PHE A 79 -2.78 6.02 -14.49
CA PHE A 79 -3.36 6.08 -15.83
C PHE A 79 -4.65 5.26 -15.96
N HIS A 80 -5.05 4.55 -14.90
CA HIS A 80 -6.28 3.79 -14.91
C HIS A 80 -7.48 4.73 -14.81
N SER A 81 -8.56 4.43 -15.53
CA SER A 81 -9.77 5.29 -15.58
C SER A 81 -10.42 5.51 -14.21
N ASN A 82 -10.25 4.56 -13.30
CA ASN A 82 -10.81 4.60 -11.95
C ASN A 82 -9.86 5.25 -10.93
N TYR A 83 -8.72 5.76 -11.35
CA TYR A 83 -7.82 6.47 -10.45
C TYR A 83 -8.41 7.82 -10.07
N VAL A 84 -8.64 8.00 -8.77
CA VAL A 84 -9.11 9.25 -8.19
C VAL A 84 -7.93 9.92 -7.52
N GLN A 85 -7.49 11.03 -8.11
CA GLN A 85 -6.51 11.91 -7.48
C GLN A 85 -7.21 12.69 -6.38
N ASN A 86 -6.53 12.79 -5.24
CA ASN A 86 -6.93 13.72 -4.21
C ASN A 86 -6.49 15.13 -4.62
N GLU A 87 -7.45 16.05 -4.76
CA GLU A 87 -7.24 17.43 -5.17
C GLU A 87 -7.19 18.39 -3.98
N ASP A 88 -7.63 17.95 -2.80
CA ASP A 88 -7.68 18.75 -1.57
C ASP A 88 -6.68 18.20 -0.54
N PRO A 89 -5.56 18.91 -0.29
CA PRO A 89 -4.58 18.51 0.72
C PRO A 89 -5.12 18.41 2.15
N GLU A 90 -6.23 19.10 2.45
CA GLU A 90 -6.86 19.10 3.78
C GLU A 90 -7.77 17.88 3.99
N VAL A 91 -8.14 17.17 2.92
CA VAL A 91 -8.93 15.95 2.97
C VAL A 91 -7.97 14.77 2.84
N ASP A 92 -7.72 14.05 3.92
CA ASP A 92 -6.64 13.05 3.96
C ASP A 92 -7.11 11.60 3.72
N ASP A 93 -8.40 11.39 3.43
CA ASP A 93 -9.07 10.10 3.19
C ASP A 93 -9.77 9.99 1.82
N GLN A 94 -9.42 10.87 0.86
CA GLN A 94 -10.03 10.86 -0.47
C GLN A 94 -9.16 10.20 -1.54
N GLY A 95 -9.83 9.46 -2.44
CA GLY A 95 -9.22 8.89 -3.64
C GLY A 95 -8.28 7.72 -3.34
N ASN A 96 -7.27 7.52 -4.19
CA ASN A 96 -6.37 6.37 -4.11
C ASN A 96 -5.11 6.60 -3.25
N LYS A 97 -5.04 7.73 -2.54
CA LYS A 97 -3.93 8.08 -1.65
C LYS A 97 -4.47 8.71 -0.38
N TRP A 98 -4.23 8.05 0.76
CA TRP A 98 -4.62 8.56 2.07
C TRP A 98 -3.40 8.86 2.93
N SER A 99 -3.56 9.69 3.95
CA SER A 99 -2.57 9.80 5.04
C SER A 99 -2.57 8.53 5.89
N LEU A 100 -1.50 8.31 6.66
CA LEU A 100 -1.46 7.19 7.61
C LEU A 100 -2.50 7.41 8.71
N SER A 101 -2.64 8.64 9.21
CA SER A 101 -3.66 8.98 10.20
C SER A 101 -5.08 8.66 9.73
N ALA A 102 -5.44 9.03 8.49
CA ALA A 102 -6.75 8.72 7.91
C ALA A 102 -7.02 7.22 7.89
N PHE A 103 -6.04 6.44 7.44
CA PHE A 103 -6.13 5.00 7.40
C PHE A 103 -6.30 4.40 8.80
N LEU A 104 -5.55 4.84 9.80
CA LEU A 104 -5.70 4.37 11.18
C LEU A 104 -7.07 4.75 11.77
N ARG A 105 -7.58 5.96 11.50
CA ARG A 105 -8.95 6.35 11.88
C ARG A 105 -10.00 5.45 11.23
N HIS A 106 -9.82 5.09 9.96
CA HIS A 106 -10.69 4.17 9.24
C HIS A 106 -10.65 2.75 9.83
N LEU A 107 -9.47 2.21 10.17
CA LEU A 107 -9.39 0.89 10.83
C LEU A 107 -10.07 0.92 12.20
N LYS A 108 -9.87 1.99 12.98
CA LYS A 108 -10.49 2.16 14.28
C LYS A 108 -12.01 2.24 14.19
N SER A 109 -12.57 2.88 13.15
CA SER A 109 -14.02 2.92 12.93
C SER A 109 -14.62 1.56 12.54
N GLN A 110 -13.80 0.67 11.97
CA GLN A 110 -14.15 -0.74 11.73
C GLN A 110 -13.96 -1.64 12.96
N GLY A 111 -13.55 -1.08 14.10
CA GLY A 111 -13.32 -1.83 15.33
C GLY A 111 -11.99 -2.59 15.36
N ILE A 112 -11.06 -2.30 14.46
CA ILE A 112 -9.71 -2.87 14.46
C ILE A 112 -8.86 -2.07 15.46
N ASP A 113 -8.19 -2.78 16.37
CA ASP A 113 -7.25 -2.16 17.30
C ASP A 113 -5.98 -1.71 16.56
N THR A 114 -5.76 -0.39 16.52
CA THR A 114 -4.60 0.23 15.89
C THR A 114 -3.48 0.55 16.88
N GLY A 115 -3.67 0.28 18.18
CA GLY A 115 -2.68 0.62 19.21
C GLY A 115 -1.36 -0.13 19.07
N ALA A 116 -1.38 -1.32 18.46
CA ALA A 116 -0.18 -2.11 18.17
C ALA A 116 0.46 -1.79 16.80
N LEU A 117 -0.16 -0.93 15.99
CA LEU A 117 0.33 -0.57 14.65
C LEU A 117 1.22 0.69 14.66
N MET A 118 1.28 1.39 15.80
CA MET A 118 2.02 2.63 16.02
C MET A 118 2.90 2.50 17.26
#